data_AF-A0A2N5BSQ9-F1
#
_entry.id   AF-A0A2N5BSQ9-F1
#
_cell.length_a   1.000
_cell.length_b   1.000
_cell.length_c   1.000
_cell.angle_alpha   90.00
_cell.angle_beta   90.00
_cell.angle_gamma   90.00
#
_symmetry.space_group_name_H-M   'P 1'
#
loop_
_entity.id
_entity.type
_entity.pdbx_description
1 polymer ?
#
loop_
_entity_poly.entity_id
_entity_poly.type
_entity_poly.pdbx_seq_one_letter_code
_entity_poly.pdbx_strand_id
1 'polypeptide(L)'
;MSNDAYLQTGQQPNYHLCYRTILCAMDERYDIRGYVLAEMVKTCLKHRACLSAAQRECFMRYAQPEAIIYLEYLTANLLFGPQGRFSPKEYHYSQTADINQFRGL
;
A
#
# COMPACT_ATOMS: atom_id res chain seq x y z
N MET A 1 -5.97 -38.14 14.62
CA MET A 1 -5.06 -37.04 15.00
C MET A 1 -5.27 -35.93 13.98
N SER A 2 -5.98 -34.87 14.37
CA SER A 2 -6.47 -33.80 13.49
C SER A 2 -5.34 -32.83 13.13
N ASN A 3 -5.14 -32.58 11.84
CA ASN A 3 -4.16 -31.63 11.30
C ASN A 3 -4.85 -30.28 11.05
N ASP A 4 -5.22 -29.57 12.11
CA ASP A 4 -5.83 -28.24 12.02
C ASP A 4 -4.78 -27.13 12.16
N ALA A 5 -3.77 -27.14 11.29
CA ALA A 5 -2.70 -26.14 11.23
C ALA A 5 -2.83 -25.19 10.01
N TYR A 6 -4.06 -24.87 9.59
CA TYR A 6 -4.34 -23.95 8.47
C TYR A 6 -5.16 -22.71 8.89
N LEU A 7 -4.94 -22.21 10.10
CA LEU A 7 -5.42 -20.89 10.54
C LEU A 7 -4.16 -20.17 11.03
N GLN A 8 -3.56 -19.19 10.33
CA GLN A 8 -4.15 -17.99 9.77
C GLN A 8 -3.21 -17.48 8.65
N THR A 9 -3.58 -17.63 7.38
CA THR A 9 -3.04 -16.74 6.36
C THR A 9 -3.62 -15.36 6.64
N GLY A 10 -2.85 -14.53 7.35
CA GLY A 10 -3.22 -13.15 7.64
C GLY A 10 -3.78 -12.49 6.39
N GLN A 11 -5.00 -11.98 6.49
CA GLN A 11 -5.73 -11.31 5.42
C GLN A 11 -4.76 -10.46 4.59
N GLN A 12 -4.62 -10.76 3.28
CA GLN A 12 -3.75 -9.94 2.43
C GLN A 12 -4.20 -8.48 2.55
N PRO A 13 -3.29 -7.54 2.87
CA PRO A 13 -3.66 -6.14 3.00
C PRO A 13 -4.29 -5.66 1.69
N ASN A 14 -5.55 -5.23 1.76
CA ASN A 14 -6.28 -4.71 0.60
C ASN A 14 -5.72 -3.32 0.24
N TYR A 15 -4.81 -3.30 -0.74
CA TYR A 15 -4.24 -2.06 -1.28
C TYR A 15 -5.06 -1.45 -2.41
N HIS A 16 -6.28 -1.93 -2.71
CA HIS A 16 -7.03 -1.46 -3.88
C HIS A 16 -7.27 0.05 -3.87
N LEU A 17 -7.61 0.60 -2.69
CA LEU A 17 -7.79 2.05 -2.55
C LEU A 17 -6.47 2.80 -2.74
N CYS A 18 -5.39 2.34 -2.10
CA CYS A 18 -4.07 2.95 -2.27
C CYS A 18 -3.62 2.90 -3.73
N TYR A 19 -3.76 1.75 -4.39
CA TYR A 19 -3.43 1.55 -5.79
C TYR A 19 -4.15 2.55 -6.69
N ARG A 20 -5.48 2.65 -6.57
CA ARG A 20 -6.28 3.57 -7.38
C ARG A 20 -5.88 5.03 -7.13
N THR A 21 -5.74 5.44 -5.86
CA THR A 21 -5.38 6.81 -5.50
C THR A 21 -4.01 7.20 -6.05
N ILE A 22 -3.01 6.33 -5.89
CA ILE A 22 -1.66 6.59 -6.41
C ILE A 22 -1.70 6.66 -7.94
N LEU A 23 -2.38 5.72 -8.59
CA LEU A 23 -2.45 5.65 -10.04
C LEU A 23 -3.07 6.92 -10.64
N CYS A 24 -4.20 7.40 -10.09
CA CYS A 24 -4.81 8.66 -10.52
C CYS A 24 -3.90 9.87 -10.28
N ALA A 25 -3.33 10.00 -9.09
CA ALA A 25 -2.47 11.16 -8.75
C ALA A 25 -1.19 11.23 -9.59
N MET A 26 -0.65 10.08 -9.99
CA MET A 26 0.50 10.00 -10.88
C MET A 26 0.13 10.32 -12.34
N ASP A 27 -0.97 9.77 -12.83
CA ASP A 27 -1.47 9.98 -14.20
C ASP A 27 -1.80 11.46 -14.47
N GLU A 28 -2.32 12.17 -13.46
CA GLU A 28 -2.56 13.62 -13.53
C GLU A 28 -1.28 14.47 -13.61
N ARG A 29 -0.14 13.96 -13.13
CA ARG A 29 1.10 14.74 -12.95
C ARG A 29 2.19 14.39 -13.93
N TYR A 30 2.25 13.14 -14.38
CA TYR A 30 3.35 12.62 -15.17
C TYR A 30 2.82 11.85 -16.38
N ASP A 31 3.33 12.19 -17.56
CA ASP A 31 3.09 11.46 -18.79
C ASP A 31 3.94 10.17 -18.80
N ILE A 32 3.42 9.13 -18.17
CA ILE A 32 4.03 7.79 -18.10
C ILE A 32 3.06 6.80 -18.74
N ARG A 33 3.58 5.91 -19.59
CA ARG A 33 2.73 4.88 -20.23
C ARG A 33 1.98 4.09 -19.16
N GLY A 34 0.67 3.95 -19.31
CA GLY A 34 -0.20 3.37 -18.28
C GLY A 34 0.23 1.99 -17.76
N TYR A 35 0.77 1.11 -18.62
CA TYR A 35 1.28 -0.19 -18.16
C TYR A 35 2.53 -0.07 -17.29
N VAL A 36 3.41 0.89 -17.58
CA VAL A 36 4.61 1.18 -16.78
C VAL A 36 4.16 1.75 -15.44
N LEU A 37 3.25 2.73 -15.47
CA LEU A 37 2.72 3.35 -14.26
C LEU A 37 2.06 2.29 -13.35
N ALA A 38 1.22 1.42 -13.90
CA ALA A 38 0.59 0.35 -13.15
C ALA A 38 1.63 -0.55 -12.44
N GLU A 39 2.69 -0.96 -13.13
CA GLU A 39 3.75 -1.80 -12.54
C GLU A 39 4.60 -1.04 -11.51
N MET A 40 4.87 0.24 -11.73
CA MET A 40 5.54 1.10 -10.75
C MET A 40 4.73 1.16 -9.45
N VAL A 41 3.42 1.41 -9.53
CA VAL A 41 2.54 1.49 -8.35
C VAL A 41 2.44 0.15 -7.62
N LYS A 42 2.25 -0.97 -8.35
CA LYS A 42 2.23 -2.31 -7.76
C LYS A 42 3.52 -2.63 -7.02
N THR A 43 4.65 -2.35 -7.66
CA THR A 43 5.97 -2.63 -7.09
C THR A 43 6.20 -1.78 -5.84
N CYS A 44 5.86 -0.48 -5.90
CA CYS A 44 6.00 0.42 -4.78
C CYS A 44 5.14 -0.01 -3.58
N LEU A 45 3.88 -0.41 -3.80
CA LEU A 45 3.00 -0.94 -2.74
C LEU A 45 3.53 -2.26 -2.17
N LYS A 46 3.99 -3.18 -3.03
CA LYS A 46 4.56 -4.47 -2.61
C LYS A 46 5.76 -4.28 -1.69
N HIS A 47 6.59 -3.28 -1.98
CA HIS A 47 7.78 -2.94 -1.20
C HIS A 47 7.54 -1.82 -0.18
N ARG A 48 6.27 -1.53 0.14
CA ARG A 48 5.86 -0.57 1.17
C ARG A 48 6.54 0.79 1.04
N ALA A 49 6.44 1.37 -0.14
CA ALA A 49 7.02 2.67 -0.53
C ALA A 49 8.55 2.71 -0.71
N CYS A 50 9.26 1.59 -0.53
CA CYS A 50 10.72 1.56 -0.64
C CYS A 50 11.16 0.70 -1.84
N LEU A 51 11.32 1.32 -3.00
CA LEU A 51 11.92 0.66 -4.15
C LEU A 51 13.39 0.36 -3.88
N SER A 52 13.90 -0.74 -4.43
CA SER A 52 15.34 -1.02 -4.43
C SER A 52 16.07 -0.13 -5.45
N ALA A 53 17.40 0.02 -5.31
CA ALA A 53 18.20 0.76 -6.29
C ALA A 53 18.01 0.22 -7.72
N ALA A 54 18.02 -1.11 -7.88
CA ALA A 54 17.80 -1.77 -9.17
C ALA A 54 16.39 -1.51 -9.74
N GLN A 55 15.36 -1.45 -8.90
CA GLN A 55 14.00 -1.11 -9.33
C GLN A 55 13.91 0.35 -9.80
N ARG A 56 14.50 1.29 -9.05
CA ARG A 56 14.56 2.71 -9.45
C ARG A 56 15.26 2.87 -10.79
N GLU A 57 16.44 2.25 -10.96
CA GLU A 57 17.20 2.30 -12.20
C GLU A 57 16.41 1.73 -13.40
N CYS A 58 15.69 0.62 -13.19
CA CYS A 58 14.83 0.05 -14.22
C CYS A 58 13.72 1.02 -14.65
N PHE A 59 13.05 1.66 -13.68
CA PHE A 59 11.96 2.60 -13.96
C PHE A 59 12.45 3.94 -14.54
N MET A 60 13.67 4.38 -14.21
CA MET A 60 14.27 5.59 -14.80
C MET A 60 14.43 5.53 -16.32
N ARG A 61 14.35 4.33 -16.93
CA ARG A 61 14.33 4.16 -18.39
C ARG A 61 13.00 4.59 -19.03
N TYR A 62 11.95 4.72 -18.24
CA TYR A 62 10.57 4.92 -18.70
C TYR A 62 9.85 6.09 -18.04
N ALA A 63 10.37 6.59 -16.91
CA ALA A 63 9.78 7.67 -16.13
C ALA A 63 10.87 8.62 -15.62
N GLN A 64 10.50 9.87 -15.36
CA GLN A 64 11.41 10.87 -14.82
C GLN A 64 11.82 10.50 -13.36
N PRO A 65 13.06 10.78 -12.93
CA PRO A 65 13.50 10.53 -11.56
C PRO A 65 12.58 11.13 -10.50
N GLU A 66 12.05 12.32 -10.75
CA GLU A 66 11.13 13.03 -9.86
C GLU A 66 9.80 12.27 -9.68
N ALA A 67 9.33 11.60 -10.73
CA ALA A 67 8.11 10.77 -10.66
C ALA A 67 8.31 9.57 -9.73
N ILE A 68 9.50 8.96 -9.76
CA ILE A 68 9.85 7.84 -8.88
C ILE A 68 9.90 8.30 -7.43
N ILE A 69 10.55 9.43 -7.15
CA ILE A 69 10.62 10.01 -5.80
C ILE A 69 9.21 10.36 -5.30
N TYR A 70 8.40 11.00 -6.15
CA TYR A 70 7.04 11.38 -5.80
C TYR A 70 6.15 10.15 -5.54
N LEU A 71 6.29 9.09 -6.34
CA LEU A 71 5.60 7.82 -6.14
C LEU A 71 5.92 7.21 -4.76
N GLU A 72 7.20 7.15 -4.39
CA GLU A 72 7.62 6.63 -3.09
C GLU A 72 7.07 7.48 -1.95
N TYR A 73 7.17 8.81 -2.06
CA TYR A 73 6.61 9.74 -1.08
C TYR A 73 5.09 9.60 -0.91
N LEU A 74 4.36 9.56 -2.01
CA LEU A 74 2.90 9.43 -2.00
C LEU A 74 2.47 8.09 -1.40
N THR A 75 3.15 7.01 -1.79
CA THR A 75 2.90 5.67 -1.24
C THR A 75 3.20 5.64 0.26
N ALA A 76 4.31 6.23 0.70
CA ALA A 76 4.68 6.30 2.11
C ALA A 76 3.63 7.07 2.93
N ASN A 77 3.11 8.18 2.41
CA ASN A 77 2.04 8.93 3.07
C ASN A 77 0.73 8.15 3.15
N LEU A 78 0.34 7.44 2.09
CA LEU A 78 -0.89 6.65 2.08
C LEU A 78 -0.80 5.42 2.97
N LEU A 79 0.39 4.85 3.16
CA LEU A 79 0.59 3.69 4.03
C LEU A 79 0.84 4.10 5.48
N PHE A 80 1.67 5.11 5.73
CA PHE A 80 2.23 5.40 7.05
C PHE A 80 1.94 6.82 7.55
N GLY A 81 1.26 7.65 6.75
CA GLY A 81 0.89 9.00 7.17
C GLY A 81 -0.15 9.00 8.30
N PRO A 82 -0.52 10.19 8.81
CA PRO A 82 -1.44 10.33 9.94
C PRO A 82 -2.83 9.69 9.75
N GLN A 83 -3.25 9.53 8.49
CA GLN A 83 -4.47 8.85 8.04
C GLN A 83 -4.15 7.69 7.08
N GLY A 84 -2.91 7.21 7.11
CA GLY A 84 -2.45 6.14 6.25
C GLY A 84 -2.96 4.77 6.72
N ARG A 85 -2.92 3.80 5.82
CA ARG A 85 -3.45 2.44 6.01
C ARG A 85 -2.93 1.70 7.25
N PHE A 86 -1.71 2.05 7.65
CA PHE A 86 -1.02 1.48 8.82
C PHE A 86 -0.85 2.51 9.93
N SER A 87 -1.62 3.59 9.91
CA SER A 87 -1.62 4.57 10.99
C SER A 87 -2.13 3.91 12.28
N PRO A 88 -1.58 4.25 13.46
CA PRO A 88 -2.06 3.71 14.73
C PRO A 88 -3.57 3.95 14.95
N LYS A 89 -4.10 5.08 14.44
CA LYS A 89 -5.52 5.43 14.53
C LYS A 89 -6.44 4.41 13.85
N GLU A 90 -6.00 3.81 12.75
CA GLU A 90 -6.77 2.79 12.03
C GLU A 90 -6.75 1.44 12.75
N TYR A 91 -5.64 1.10 13.43
CA TYR A 91 -5.54 -0.10 14.26
C TYR A 91 -6.40 -0.04 15.54
N HIS A 92 -6.65 1.16 16.08
CA HIS A 92 -7.48 1.31 17.28
C HIS A 92 -8.98 1.04 17.07
N TYR A 93 -9.47 1.09 15.82
CA TYR A 93 -10.88 0.77 15.53
C TYR A 93 -11.20 -0.72 15.60
N SER A 94 -10.20 -1.59 15.51
CA SER A 94 -10.38 -3.04 15.55
C SER A 94 -10.52 -3.59 16.97
N GLN A 95 -9.98 -2.89 17.98
CA GLN A 95 -10.02 -3.36 19.37
C GLN A 95 -11.32 -3.00 20.09
N THR A 96 -12.02 -1.95 19.66
CA THR A 96 -13.29 -1.56 20.29
C THR A 96 -14.49 -2.38 19.84
N ALA A 97 -14.39 -3.14 18.75
CA ALA A 97 -15.47 -4.00 18.27
C ALA A 97 -15.64 -5.30 19.08
N ASP A 98 -14.60 -5.74 19.81
CA ASP A 98 -14.60 -7.03 20.51
C ASP A 98 -14.96 -6.91 22.01
N ILE A 99 -14.94 -5.71 22.58
CA ILE A 99 -15.11 -5.53 24.03
C ILE A 99 -16.59 -5.46 24.44
N ASN A 100 -17.50 -5.22 23.49
CA ASN A 100 -18.94 -5.12 23.78
C ASN A 100 -19.73 -6.43 23.63
N GLN A 101 -19.10 -7.55 23.24
CA GLN A 101 -19.82 -8.82 23.03
C GLN A 101 -19.87 -9.74 24.27
N PHE A 102 -19.22 -9.37 25.38
CA PHE A 102 -19.19 -10.18 26.62
C PHE A 102 -19.80 -9.51 27.86
N ARG A 103 -20.60 -8.45 27.70
CA ARG A 103 -21.42 -7.90 28.79
C ARG A 103 -22.88 -7.78 28.37
N GLY A 104 -23.59 -8.89 28.49
CA GLY A 104 -25.05 -8.89 28.43
C GLY A 104 -25.59 -10.18 27.88
N LEU A 105 -25.73 -11.18 28.75
CA LEU A 105 -26.93 -12.01 28.97
C LEU A 105 -26.60 -13.11 29.98
#